data_AF-A0A1J3FR96-F1
#
_entry.id   AF-A0A1J3FR96-F1
#
_cell.length_a   1.000
_cell.length_b   1.000
_cell.length_c   1.000
_cell.angle_alpha   90.00
_cell.angle_beta   90.00
_cell.angle_gamma   90.00
#
_symmetry.space_group_name_H-M   'P 1'
#
loop_
_entity.id
_entity.type
_entity.pdbx_description
1 polymer ?
#
loop_
_entity_poly.entity_id
_entity_poly.type
_entity_poly.pdbx_seq_one_letter_code
_entity_poly.pdbx_strand_id
1 'polypeptide(L)'
;VGIVGCIIMPHNVYLHSALVQSREIDPKKRFRVKEALRYYSIESTGALAVSFIINVCVTTVFAKSFYKTDIADTIGLANAGDYLQEKYGGGYFPIYYIWAVGLLAAGQSSTITGTYAGQFIMGGF
;
A
#
# COMPACT_ATOMS: atom_id res chain seq x y z
N VAL A 1 2.71 10.42 -13.55
CA VAL A 1 1.41 9.69 -13.63
C VAL A 1 1.44 8.35 -12.87
N GLY A 2 2.54 7.57 -12.90
CA GLY A 2 2.62 6.28 -12.20
C GLY A 2 2.45 6.31 -10.67
N ILE A 3 2.97 7.33 -9.97
CA ILE A 3 2.84 7.46 -8.51
C ILE A 3 1.37 7.61 -8.09
N VAL A 4 0.57 8.37 -8.85
CA VAL A 4 -0.85 8.61 -8.54
C VAL A 4 -1.67 7.33 -8.70
N GLY A 5 -1.40 6.52 -9.74
CA GLY A 5 -2.07 5.23 -9.95
C GLY A 5 -1.68 4.15 -8.94
N CYS A 6 -0.50 4.26 -8.32
CA CYS A 6 -0.06 3.37 -7.25
C CYS A 6 -0.70 3.72 -5.89
N ILE A 7 -0.97 5.01 -5.65
CA ILE A 7 -1.63 5.49 -4.42
C ILE A 7 -3.14 5.29 -4.48
N ILE A 8 -3.75 5.52 -5.65
CA ILE A 8 -5.20 5.37 -5.85
C ILE A 8 -5.46 4.06 -6.58
N MET A 9 -5.46 2.96 -5.83
CA MET A 9 -5.83 1.64 -6.35
C MET A 9 -7.36 1.51 -6.39
N PRO A 10 -7.99 1.47 -7.59
CA PRO A 10 -9.45 1.49 -7.72
C PRO A 10 -10.11 0.29 -7.04
N HIS A 11 -9.47 -0.88 -7.07
CA HIS A 11 -9.97 -2.08 -6.40
C HIS A 11 -10.03 -1.93 -4.87
N ASN A 12 -9.16 -1.11 -4.28
CA ASN A 12 -9.17 -0.84 -2.84
C ASN A 12 -10.38 0.01 -2.43
N VAL A 13 -10.87 0.88 -3.32
CA VAL A 13 -12.10 1.67 -3.14
C VAL A 13 -13.34 0.76 -3.18
N TYR A 14 -13.37 -0.23 -4.08
CA TYR A 14 -14.46 -1.21 -4.15
C TYR A 14 -14.46 -2.15 -2.93
N LEU A 15 -13.30 -2.65 -2.51
CA LEU A 15 -13.16 -3.50 -1.33
C LEU A 15 -13.61 -2.76 -0.05
N HIS A 16 -13.22 -1.49 0.08
CA HIS A 16 -13.63 -0.66 1.21
C HIS A 16 -15.14 -0.39 1.22
N SER A 17 -15.75 -0.21 0.04
CA SER A 17 -17.20 -0.05 -0.10
C SER A 17 -17.95 -1.33 0.28
N ALA A 18 -17.43 -2.50 -0.10
CA ALA A 18 -18.00 -3.80 0.24
C ALA A 18 -17.83 -4.16 1.73
N LEU A 19 -16.68 -3.83 2.34
CA LEU A 19 -16.43 -4.00 3.78
C LEU A 19 -17.39 -3.15 4.62
N VAL A 20 -17.68 -1.92 4.19
CA VAL A 20 -18.69 -1.05 4.82
C VAL A 20 -20.11 -1.66 4.74
N GLN A 21 -20.40 -2.46 3.71
CA GLN A 21 -21.68 -3.15 3.54
C GLN A 21 -21.77 -4.50 4.26
N SER A 22 -20.64 -5.12 4.63
CA SER A 22 -20.59 -6.44 5.28
C SER A 22 -21.03 -6.45 6.75
N ARG A 23 -21.20 -5.28 7.38
CA ARG A 23 -21.64 -5.19 8.77
C ARG A 23 -23.16 -5.05 8.82
N GLU A 24 -23.84 -5.96 9.53
CA GLU A 24 -25.28 -5.87 9.82
C GLU A 24 -25.58 -4.60 10.65
N ILE A 25 -25.80 -3.48 9.97
CA ILE A 25 -26.23 -2.23 10.57
C ILE A 25 -27.71 -2.10 10.26
N ASP A 26 -28.54 -2.12 11.30
CA ASP A 26 -29.98 -1.93 11.20
C ASP A 26 -30.28 -0.52 10.62
N PRO A 27 -30.67 -0.40 9.33
CA PRO A 27 -30.70 0.88 8.62
C PRO A 27 -31.81 1.81 9.13
N LYS A 28 -32.68 1.31 10.02
CA LYS A 28 -33.79 2.04 10.63
C LYS A 28 -33.34 3.05 11.70
N LYS A 29 -32.15 2.92 12.28
CA LYS A 29 -31.62 3.86 13.30
C LYS A 29 -30.53 4.76 12.75
N ARG A 30 -30.92 5.95 12.24
CA ARG A 30 -30.00 6.97 11.68
C ARG A 30 -28.82 7.35 12.60
N PHE A 31 -29.00 7.33 13.92
CA PHE A 31 -27.93 7.63 14.88
C PHE A 31 -26.79 6.60 14.83
N ARG A 32 -27.13 5.30 14.80
CA ARG A 32 -26.12 4.22 14.73
C ARG A 32 -25.38 4.17 13.40
N VAL A 33 -26.05 4.52 12.31
CA VAL A 33 -25.42 4.63 10.98
C VAL A 33 -24.38 5.75 10.96
N LYS A 34 -24.70 6.92 11.52
CA LYS A 34 -23.77 8.07 11.56
C LYS A 34 -22.55 7.81 12.44
N GLU A 35 -22.73 7.10 13.55
CA GLU A 35 -21.65 6.69 14.43
C GLU A 35 -20.74 5.63 13.78
N ALA A 36 -21.34 4.61 13.15
CA ALA A 36 -20.57 3.62 12.38
C ALA A 36 -19.73 4.27 11.27
N LEU A 37 -20.33 5.16 10.48
CA LEU A 37 -19.60 5.89 9.43
C LEU A 37 -18.44 6.73 9.97
N ARG A 38 -18.58 7.32 11.16
CA ARG A 38 -17.50 8.10 11.79
C ARG A 38 -16.33 7.21 12.22
N TYR A 39 -16.60 6.06 12.84
CA TYR A 39 -15.55 5.10 13.18
C TYR A 39 -14.86 4.53 11.94
N TYR A 40 -15.62 4.14 10.92
CA TYR A 40 -15.09 3.67 9.64
C TYR A 40 -14.21 4.72 8.96
N SER A 41 -14.64 5.98 8.95
CA SER A 41 -13.87 7.07 8.35
C SER A 41 -12.54 7.28 9.09
N ILE A 42 -12.52 7.17 10.42
CA ILE A 42 -11.29 7.31 11.22
C ILE A 42 -10.35 6.14 10.96
N GLU A 43 -10.86 4.91 10.99
CA GLU A 43 -10.07 3.70 10.74
C GLU A 43 -9.45 3.71 9.33
N SER A 44 -10.26 4.04 8.32
CA SER A 44 -9.83 4.15 6.93
C SER A 44 -8.80 5.27 6.74
N THR A 45 -9.05 6.44 7.34
CA THR A 45 -8.11 7.57 7.27
C THR A 45 -6.79 7.21 7.94
N GLY A 46 -6.82 6.50 9.07
CA GLY A 46 -5.61 6.00 9.73
C GLY A 46 -4.81 5.05 8.84
N ALA A 47 -5.47 4.06 8.24
CA ALA A 47 -4.82 3.11 7.33
C ALA A 47 -4.20 3.80 6.10
N LEU A 48 -4.95 4.73 5.48
CA LEU A 48 -4.47 5.53 4.35
C LEU A 48 -3.32 6.47 4.73
N ALA A 49 -3.37 7.10 5.90
CA ALA A 49 -2.31 7.99 6.38
C ALA A 49 -1.01 7.21 6.63
N VAL A 50 -1.07 6.03 7.25
CA VAL A 50 0.10 5.17 7.44
C VAL A 50 0.69 4.74 6.11
N SER A 51 -0.15 4.29 5.17
CA SER A 51 0.29 3.93 3.81
C SER A 51 0.95 5.11 3.09
N PHE A 52 0.38 6.32 3.21
CA PHE A 52 0.94 7.54 2.63
C PHE A 52 2.33 7.85 3.22
N ILE A 53 2.49 7.78 4.55
CA ILE A 53 3.78 8.01 5.22
C ILE A 53 4.83 7.01 4.73
N ILE A 54 4.50 5.72 4.64
CA ILE A 54 5.43 4.69 4.14
C ILE A 54 5.87 5.01 2.71
N ASN A 55 4.91 5.33 1.82
CA ASN A 55 5.22 5.68 0.43
C ASN A 55 6.12 6.92 0.33
N VAL A 56 5.88 7.95 1.15
CA VAL A 56 6.72 9.15 1.21
C VAL A 56 8.12 8.82 1.73
N CYS A 57 8.24 8.00 2.77
CA CYS A 57 9.51 7.56 3.32
C CYS A 57 10.33 6.79 2.27
N VAL A 58 9.73 5.79 1.61
CA VAL A 58 10.37 5.01 0.54
C VAL A 58 10.81 5.94 -0.59
N THR A 59 9.91 6.79 -1.10
CA THR A 59 10.22 7.72 -2.19
C THR A 59 11.36 8.68 -1.81
N THR A 60 11.39 9.16 -0.57
CA THR A 60 12.45 10.07 -0.08
C THR A 60 13.78 9.37 0.08
N VAL A 61 13.80 8.11 0.55
CA VAL A 61 15.02 7.29 0.64
C VAL A 61 15.60 7.04 -0.74
N PHE A 62 14.77 6.64 -1.71
CA PHE A 62 15.19 6.46 -3.09
C PHE A 62 15.64 7.80 -3.71
N ALA A 63 14.87 8.88 -3.53
CA ALA A 63 15.25 10.20 -4.01
C ALA A 63 16.63 10.61 -3.46
N LYS A 64 16.85 10.57 -2.15
CA LYS A 64 18.16 10.88 -1.53
C LYS A 64 19.26 9.91 -1.96
N SER A 65 18.93 8.64 -2.22
CA SER A 65 19.92 7.66 -2.61
C SER A 65 20.48 7.95 -4.00
N PHE A 66 19.62 8.39 -4.93
CA PHE A 66 19.91 8.49 -6.37
C PHE A 66 19.91 9.93 -6.91
N TYR A 67 19.67 10.95 -6.08
CA TYR A 67 19.67 12.36 -6.49
C TYR A 67 21.02 12.74 -7.12
N LYS A 68 21.01 13.19 -8.38
CA LYS A 68 22.18 13.61 -9.19
C LYS A 68 23.15 12.51 -9.63
N THR A 69 22.72 11.26 -9.74
CA THR A 69 23.56 10.17 -10.27
C THR A 69 23.11 9.77 -11.68
N ASP A 70 24.03 9.53 -12.62
CA ASP A 70 23.73 9.12 -14.01
C ASP A 70 22.99 7.76 -14.11
N ILE A 71 22.95 7.01 -13.00
CA ILE A 71 22.27 5.73 -12.85
C ILE A 71 20.75 5.91 -12.71
N ALA A 72 20.25 7.14 -12.51
CA ALA A 72 18.82 7.42 -12.28
C ALA A 72 17.88 6.81 -13.33
N ASP A 73 18.32 6.69 -14.59
CA ASP A 73 17.54 6.14 -15.70
C ASP A 73 17.52 4.60 -15.78
N THR A 74 18.43 3.90 -15.10
CA THR A 74 18.55 2.43 -15.13
C THR A 74 18.12 1.74 -13.82
N ILE A 75 17.53 2.49 -12.89
CA ILE A 75 17.08 1.95 -11.61
C ILE A 75 15.85 1.05 -11.81
N GLY A 76 15.99 -0.21 -11.42
CA GLY A 76 14.91 -1.18 -11.31
C GLY A 76 14.81 -1.79 -9.91
N LEU A 77 13.72 -2.51 -9.65
CA LEU A 77 13.46 -3.22 -8.39
C LEU A 77 14.58 -4.21 -8.00
N ALA A 78 15.26 -4.79 -9.01
CA ALA A 78 16.38 -5.70 -8.82
C ALA A 78 17.64 -4.96 -8.34
N ASN A 79 18.05 -3.90 -9.05
CA ASN A 79 19.26 -3.14 -8.72
C ASN A 79 19.11 -2.31 -7.44
N ALA A 80 17.87 -1.93 -7.08
CA ALA A 80 17.56 -1.19 -5.86
C ALA A 80 18.10 -1.87 -4.59
N GLY A 81 18.00 -3.21 -4.51
CA GLY A 81 18.46 -3.98 -3.35
C GLY A 81 19.97 -3.93 -3.17
N ASP A 82 20.72 -4.04 -4.27
CA ASP A 82 22.19 -3.99 -4.26
C ASP A 82 22.67 -2.59 -3.86
N TYR A 83 22.05 -1.52 -4.37
CA TYR A 83 22.37 -0.14 -3.97
C TYR A 83 22.03 0.18 -2.51
N LEU A 84 20.91 -0.36 -2.00
CA LEU A 84 20.55 -0.26 -0.59
C LEU A 84 21.59 -0.95 0.30
N GLN A 85 22.10 -2.11 -0.13
CA GLN A 85 23.18 -2.81 0.55
C GLN A 85 24.53 -2.09 0.43
N GLU A 86 24.85 -1.47 -0.70
CA GLU A 86 26.13 -0.75 -0.83
C GLU A 86 26.16 0.54 0.01
N LYS A 87 25.03 1.26 0.08
CA LYS A 87 24.95 2.56 0.77
C LYS A 87 24.68 2.47 2.26
N TYR A 88 23.89 1.47 2.69
CA TYR A 88 23.50 1.28 4.08
C TYR A 88 24.00 -0.05 4.66
N GLY A 89 24.58 -0.93 3.85
CA GLY A 89 25.14 -2.20 4.31
C GLY A 89 26.53 -2.02 4.88
N GLY A 90 26.67 -2.51 6.10
CA GLY A 90 27.92 -2.55 6.88
C GLY A 90 27.72 -3.19 8.25
N GLY A 91 26.54 -3.78 8.51
CA GLY A 91 26.17 -4.43 9.76
C GLY A 91 25.96 -5.94 9.60
N TYR A 92 25.67 -6.63 10.71
CA TYR A 92 25.47 -8.08 10.78
C TYR A 92 24.31 -8.63 9.92
N PHE A 93 23.38 -7.77 9.45
CA PHE A 93 22.25 -8.16 8.61
C PHE A 93 22.27 -7.42 7.27
N PRO A 94 22.30 -8.13 6.12
CA PRO A 94 22.21 -7.52 4.81
C PRO A 94 20.81 -6.94 4.58
N ILE A 95 20.74 -5.62 4.33
CA ILE A 95 19.50 -4.89 4.01
C ILE A 95 18.83 -5.46 2.75
N TYR A 96 19.62 -6.07 1.86
CA TYR A 96 19.14 -6.81 0.70
C TYR A 96 18.09 -7.88 1.05
N TYR A 97 18.30 -8.64 2.14
CA TYR A 97 17.32 -9.68 2.54
C TYR A 97 16.02 -9.06 3.05
N ILE A 98 16.08 -7.93 3.76
CA ILE A 98 14.89 -7.21 4.23
C ILE A 98 14.11 -6.65 3.04
N TRP A 99 14.81 -6.11 2.04
CA TRP A 99 14.21 -5.65 0.79
C TRP A 99 13.55 -6.80 0.01
N ALA A 100 14.25 -7.93 -0.16
CA ALA A 100 13.74 -9.10 -0.87
C ALA A 100 12.50 -9.71 -0.19
N VAL A 101 12.54 -9.87 1.14
CA VAL A 101 11.39 -10.37 1.92
C VAL A 101 10.23 -9.37 1.86
N GLY A 102 10.51 -8.07 1.94
CA GLY A 102 9.50 -7.02 1.79
C GLY A 102 8.81 -7.05 0.42
N LEU A 103 9.56 -7.23 -0.67
CA LEU A 103 9.02 -7.37 -2.01
C LEU A 103 8.15 -8.62 -2.16
N LEU A 104 8.58 -9.75 -1.60
CA LEU A 104 7.81 -11.00 -1.61
C LEU A 104 6.49 -10.83 -0.85
N ALA A 105 6.55 -10.26 0.36
CA ALA A 105 5.37 -10.00 1.19
C ALA A 105 4.38 -9.05 0.48
N ALA A 106 4.88 -7.98 -0.17
CA ALA A 106 4.05 -7.05 -0.94
C ALA A 106 3.33 -7.75 -2.11
N GLY A 107 4.03 -8.65 -2.81
CA GLY A 107 3.44 -9.45 -3.90
C GLY A 107 2.29 -10.35 -3.41
N GLN A 108 2.52 -11.09 -2.32
CA GLN A 108 1.49 -11.96 -1.72
C GLN A 108 0.27 -11.16 -1.25
N SER A 109 0.50 -10.03 -0.56
CA SER A 109 -0.59 -9.15 -0.13
C SER A 109 -1.40 -8.62 -1.32
N SER A 110 -0.76 -8.26 -2.43
CA SER A 110 -1.44 -7.75 -3.62
C SER A 110 -2.28 -8.83 -4.30
N THR A 111 -1.83 -10.08 -4.34
CA THR A 111 -2.59 -11.20 -4.93
C THR A 111 -3.88 -11.45 -4.15
N ILE A 112 -3.79 -11.47 -2.81
CA ILE A 112 -4.96 -11.70 -1.94
C ILE A 112 -5.99 -10.58 -2.15
N THR A 113 -5.59 -9.32 -2.03
CA THR A 113 -6.49 -8.17 -2.23
C THR A 113 -7.08 -8.15 -3.64
N GLY A 114 -6.31 -8.51 -4.67
CA GLY A 114 -6.77 -8.62 -6.05
C GLY A 114 -7.86 -9.68 -6.23
N THR A 115 -7.69 -10.87 -5.65
CA THR A 115 -8.70 -11.94 -5.71
C THR A 115 -10.00 -11.55 -5.00
N TYR A 116 -9.92 -10.93 -3.82
CA TYR A 116 -11.11 -10.45 -3.11
C TYR A 116 -11.84 -9.37 -3.90
N ALA A 117 -11.14 -8.37 -4.42
CA ALA A 117 -11.76 -7.33 -5.24
C ALA A 117 -12.39 -7.91 -6.51
N GLY A 118 -11.75 -8.89 -7.15
CA GLY A 118 -12.30 -9.60 -8.30
C GLY A 118 -13.61 -10.34 -7.98
N GLN A 119 -13.66 -11.04 -6.84
CA GLN A 119 -14.88 -11.71 -6.37
C GLN A 119 -16.02 -10.72 -6.12
N PHE A 120 -15.74 -9.57 -5.52
CA PHE A 120 -16.77 -8.54 -5.28
C PHE A 120 -17.29 -7.92 -6.58
N ILE A 121 -16.44 -7.70 -7.57
CA ILE A 121 -16.86 -7.18 -8.87
C ILE A 121 -17.72 -8.23 -9.61
N MET A 122 -17.31 -9.50 -9.61
CA MET A 122 -18.04 -10.58 -10.28
C MET A 122 -19.37 -10.94 -9.59
N GLY A 123 -19.50 -10.71 -8.29
CA GLY A 123 -20.75 -10.95 -7.55
C GLY A 123 -21.69 -9.73 -7.47
N GLY A 124 -21.21 -8.53 -7.81
CA GLY A 124 -21.97 -7.28 -7.77
C GLY A 124 -22.52 -6.82 -9.13
N PHE A 125 -22.07 -7.42 -10.22
CA PHE A 125 -22.69 -7.37 -11.55
C PHE A 125 -23.56 -8.60 -11.76
#